data_AF-A0A965I2M2-F1
#
_entry.id   AF-A0A965I2M2-F1
#
_cell.length_a   1.000
_cell.length_b   1.000
_cell.length_c   1.000
_cell.angle_alpha   90.00
_cell.angle_beta   90.00
_cell.angle_gamma   90.00
#
_symmetry.space_group_name_H-M   'P 1'
#
loop_
_entity.id
_entity.type
_entity.pdbx_description
1 polymer ?
#
loop_
_entity_poly.entity_id
_entity_poly.type
_entity_poly.pdbx_seq_one_letter_code
_entity_poly.pdbx_strand_id
1 'polypeptide(L)' 'MFSKQNRFLVVAAHPDDEVLAMGGILARARDADVEVAVQFLGEGISARFN' A
#
# COMPACT_ATOMS: atom_id res chain seq x y z
N MET A 1 -12.72 -12.04 7.08
CA MET A 1 -11.42 -12.00 7.80
C MET A 1 -10.33 -12.28 6.78
N PHE A 2 -9.17 -11.64 6.86
CA PHE A 2 -8.06 -11.89 5.93
C PHE A 2 -7.40 -13.23 6.23
N SER A 3 -6.78 -13.83 5.22
CA SER A 3 -6.08 -15.11 5.32
C SER A 3 -4.94 -15.19 4.31
N LYS A 4 -3.99 -16.10 4.56
CA LYS A 4 -2.85 -16.37 3.67
C LYS A 4 -3.19 -16.66 2.20
N GLN A 5 -4.41 -17.11 1.90
CA GLN A 5 -4.83 -17.36 0.51
C GLN A 5 -5.25 -16.09 -0.24
N ASN A 6 -5.45 -14.98 0.47
CA ASN A 6 -5.71 -13.70 -0.17
C ASN A 6 -4.40 -13.13 -0.75
N ARG A 7 -4.51 -12.34 -1.82
CA ARG A 7 -3.42 -11.52 -2.34
C ARG A 7 -3.94 -10.13 -2.61
N PHE A 8 -3.22 -9.11 -2.14
CA PHE A 8 -3.60 -7.71 -2.30
C PHE A 8 -2.64 -7.01 -3.25
N LEU A 9 -3.22 -6.22 -4.16
CA LEU A 9 -2.49 -5.23 -4.95
C LEU A 9 -2.98 -3.86 -4.54
N VAL A 10 -2.05 -3.02 -4.08
CA VAL A 10 -2.30 -1.61 -3.79
C VAL A 10 -1.77 -0.80 -4.96
N VAL A 11 -2.61 0.08 -5.51
CA VAL A 11 -2.18 1.05 -6.53
C VAL A 11 -2.23 2.43 -5.88
N ALA A 12 -1.09 3.06 -5.77
CA ALA A 12 -0.89 4.35 -5.10
C ALA A 12 -0.32 5.37 -6.09
N ALA A 13 -0.74 6.63 -6.00
CA ALA A 13 -0.24 7.65 -6.91
C ALA A 13 1.23 7.97 -6.62
N HIS A 14 1.56 8.19 -5.34
CA HIS A 14 2.91 8.48 -4.86
C HIS A 14 3.30 7.53 -3.72
N PRO A 15 4.60 7.45 -3.38
CA PRO A 15 5.02 6.82 -2.13
C PRO A 15 4.35 7.51 -0.95
N ASP A 16 4.09 6.75 0.11
CA ASP A 16 3.41 7.14 1.35
C ASP A 16 1.87 7.14 1.27
N ASP A 17 1.26 7.24 0.08
CA ASP A 17 -0.20 7.18 -0.08
C ASP A 17 -0.80 5.86 0.46
N GLU A 18 -0.10 4.73 0.28
CA GLU A 18 -0.53 3.42 0.76
C GLU A 18 -0.61 3.35 2.28
N VAL A 19 0.33 4.01 2.97
CA VAL A 19 0.39 4.06 4.42
C VAL A 19 -0.62 5.08 4.95
N LEU A 20 -0.69 6.28 4.36
CA LEU A 20 -1.58 7.35 4.82
C LEU A 20 -3.05 7.01 4.61
N ALA A 21 -3.40 6.39 3.48
CA ALA A 21 -4.80 6.05 3.17
C ALA A 21 -5.26 4.77 3.86
N MET A 22 -4.40 3.74 3.95
CA MET A 22 -4.82 2.41 4.39
C MET A 22 -3.81 1.63 5.23
N GLY A 23 -2.84 2.28 5.87
CA GLY A 23 -1.81 1.61 6.66
C GLY A 23 -2.35 0.61 7.70
N GLY A 24 -3.49 0.91 8.34
CA GLY A 24 -4.14 -0.03 9.27
C GLY A 24 -4.68 -1.31 8.60
N ILE A 25 -5.14 -1.22 7.35
CA ILE A 25 -5.57 -2.40 6.57
C ILE A 25 -4.35 -3.22 6.17
N LEU A 26 -3.27 -2.57 5.75
CA LEU A 26 -2.01 -3.24 5.40
C LEU A 26 -1.41 -3.96 6.61
N ALA A 27 -1.43 -3.33 7.79
CA ALA A 27 -1.02 -3.98 9.04
C ALA A 27 -1.83 -5.25 9.31
N ARG A 28 -3.17 -5.16 9.22
CA ARG A 28 -4.05 -6.32 9.43
C ARG A 28 -3.86 -7.40 8.36
N ALA A 29 -3.54 -7.04 7.13
CA ALA A 29 -3.21 -7.99 6.06
C ALA A 29 -1.89 -8.72 6.34
N ARG A 30 -0.87 -8.00 6.82
CA ARG A 30 0.40 -8.58 7.26
C ARG A 30 0.23 -9.53 8.43
N ASP A 31 -0.58 -9.20 9.44
CA ASP A 31 -0.89 -10.08 10.57
C ASP A 31 -1.54 -11.41 10.12
N ALA A 32 -2.23 -11.41 8.99
CA ALA A 32 -2.89 -12.58 8.42
C ALA A 32 -2.03 -13.33 7.38
N ASP A 33 -0.74 -13.00 7.25
CA ASP A 33 0.21 -13.56 6.28
C ASP A 33 -0.25 -13.42 4.81
N VAL A 34 -0.95 -12.32 4.51
CA VAL A 34 -1.40 -11.98 3.16
C VAL A 34 -0.21 -11.50 2.33
N GLU A 35 -0.11 -11.97 1.09
CA GLU A 35 0.82 -11.41 0.10
C GLU A 35 0.31 -10.04 -0.35
N VAL A 36 1.15 -9.02 -0.19
CA VAL A 36 0.81 -7.63 -0.54
C VAL A 36 1.87 -7.09 -1.49
N ALA A 37 1.43 -6.62 -2.65
CA ALA A 37 2.24 -5.84 -3.59
C ALA A 37 1.72 -4.40 -3.65
N VAL A 38 2.64 -3.44 -3.77
CA VAL A 38 2.32 -2.02 -3.93
C VAL A 38 2.93 -1.53 -5.23
N GLN A 39 2.10 -0.93 -6.09
CA GLN A 39 2.52 -0.26 -7.31
C GLN A 39 2.32 1.25 -7.16
N PHE A 40 3.43 1.98 -7.19
CA PHE A 40 3.42 3.44 -7.25
C PHE A 40 3.37 3.91 -8.71
N LEU A 41 2.53 4.90 -9.01
CA LEU A 41 2.39 5.47 -10.36
C LEU A 41 3.42 6.57 -10.64
N GLY A 42 3.90 7.25 -9.59
CA GLY A 42 4.94 8.27 -9.66
C GLY A 42 5.77 8.31 -8.38
N GLU A 43 6.91 9.00 -8.42
CA GLU A 43 7.88 9.00 -7.31
C GLU A 43 7.60 10.05 -6.22
N GLY A 44 6.61 10.94 -6.44
CA GLY A 44 6.28 12.04 -5.52
C GLY A 44 7.31 13.18 -5.47
N ILE A 45 8.42 13.08 -6.23
CA ILE A 45 9.50 14.08 -6.24
C ILE A 45 9.00 15.47 -6.68
N SER A 46 8.14 15.53 -7.70
CA SER A 46 7.61 16.80 -8.22
C SER A 46 6.77 17.57 -7.20
N ALA A 47 6.19 16.90 -6.19
CA ALA A 47 5.41 17.57 -5.14
C ALA A 47 6.28 18.43 -4.20
N ARG A 48 7.61 18.37 -4.33
CA ARG A 48 8.57 19.13 -3.51
C ARG A 48 9.00 20.46 -4.12
N PHE A 49 8.66 20.70 -5.38
CA PHE A 49 9.03 21.91 -6.11
C PHE A 49 7.79 22.80 -6.30
N ASN A 50 7.98 24.12 -6.23
CA ASN A 50 6.94 25.14 -6.46
C ASN A 50 7.17 25.81 -7.82
#